data_AF-A0A4R2P7J9-F1
#
_entry.id   AF-A0A4R2P7J9-F1
#
_cell.length_a   1.000
_cell.length_b   1.000
_cell.length_c   1.000
_cell.angle_alpha   90.00
_cell.angle_beta   90.00
_cell.angle_gamma   90.00
#
_symmetry.space_group_name_H-M   'P 1'
#
loop_
_entity.id
_entity.type
_entity.pdbx_description
1 polymer ?
#
loop_
_entity_poly.entity_id
_entity_poly.type
_entity_poly.pdbx_seq_one_letter_code
_entity_poly.pdbx_strand_id
1 'polypeptide(L)'
;MIKAAFNDERWAEIRRKGKYRFIYDYGMLYFGLLTSVCSILVINLLDGVFLEKAVSDLLFVILFTTIGGVIWGIGMWRWMEYYYHRKG
;
A
#
# COMPACT_ATOMS: atom_id res chain seq x y z
N MET A 1 -8.19 22.55 -3.69
CA MET A 1 -8.76 21.41 -2.92
C MET A 1 -9.13 20.31 -3.91
N ILE A 2 -8.23 19.36 -4.16
CA ILE A 2 -8.46 18.30 -5.16
C ILE A 2 -9.44 17.30 -4.54
N LYS A 3 -10.75 17.44 -4.84
CA LYS A 3 -11.73 16.39 -4.59
C LYS A 3 -11.43 15.26 -5.58
N ALA A 4 -10.64 14.27 -5.17
CA ALA A 4 -10.60 13.00 -5.89
C ALA A 4 -12.03 12.44 -5.85
N ALA A 5 -12.74 12.50 -6.97
CA ALA A 5 -14.08 11.96 -7.07
C ALA A 5 -14.00 10.44 -6.91
N PHE A 6 -14.51 9.94 -5.78
CA PHE A 6 -14.74 8.50 -5.63
C PHE A 6 -15.73 8.06 -6.72
N ASN A 7 -15.23 7.24 -7.64
CA ASN A 7 -15.99 6.73 -8.78
C ASN A 7 -16.59 5.36 -8.39
N ASP A 8 -17.92 5.36 -8.20
CA ASP A 8 -18.67 4.21 -7.71
C ASP A 8 -18.62 3.02 -8.68
N GLU A 9 -18.65 3.27 -10.00
CA GLU A 9 -18.56 2.22 -11.03
C GLU A 9 -17.19 1.52 -11.01
N ARG A 10 -16.13 2.32 -10.89
CA ARG A 10 -14.76 1.80 -10.79
C ARG A 10 -14.57 1.01 -9.50
N TRP A 11 -15.12 1.48 -8.37
CA TRP A 11 -15.08 0.74 -7.12
C TRP A 11 -15.88 -0.57 -7.22
N ALA A 12 -17.05 -0.58 -7.84
CA ALA A 12 -17.85 -1.78 -8.05
C ALA A 12 -17.11 -2.85 -8.86
N GLU A 13 -16.38 -2.45 -9.91
CA GLU A 13 -15.53 -3.38 -10.69
C GLU A 13 -14.38 -3.96 -9.86
N ILE A 14 -13.70 -3.12 -9.08
CA ILE A 14 -12.61 -3.53 -8.18
C ILE A 14 -13.16 -4.47 -7.10
N ARG A 15 -14.31 -4.14 -6.50
CA ARG A 15 -14.97 -4.93 -5.47
C ARG A 15 -15.37 -6.31 -5.99
N ARG A 16 -15.86 -6.41 -7.24
CA ARG A 16 -16.18 -7.70 -7.90
C ARG A 16 -14.98 -8.63 -8.01
N LYS A 17 -13.77 -8.09 -8.12
CA LYS A 17 -12.52 -8.89 -8.16
C LYS A 17 -12.10 -9.42 -6.77
N GLY A 18 -12.74 -8.92 -5.71
CA GLY A 18 -12.61 -9.43 -4.35
C GLY A 18 -11.60 -8.68 -3.48
N LYS A 19 -11.83 -8.75 -2.16
CA LYS A 19 -11.05 -8.06 -1.12
C LYS A 19 -9.58 -8.46 -1.12
N TYR A 20 -9.29 -9.77 -1.19
CA TYR A 20 -7.91 -10.26 -1.11
C TYR A 20 -7.05 -9.77 -2.29
N ARG A 21 -7.64 -9.75 -3.50
CA ARG A 21 -6.97 -9.23 -4.69
C ARG A 21 -6.72 -7.73 -4.58
N PHE A 22 -7.68 -6.97 -4.04
CA PHE A 22 -7.45 -5.55 -3.77
C PHE A 22 -6.30 -5.31 -2.78
N ILE A 23 -6.24 -6.06 -1.68
CA ILE A 23 -5.18 -5.92 -0.68
C ILE A 23 -3.82 -6.27 -1.28
N TYR A 24 -3.75 -7.33 -2.09
CA TYR A 24 -2.51 -7.71 -2.76
C TYR A 24 -2.06 -6.66 -3.79
N ASP A 25 -2.94 -6.28 -4.70
CA ASP A 25 -2.62 -5.34 -5.77
C ASP A 25 -2.35 -3.95 -5.20
N TYR A 26 -3.29 -3.37 -4.45
CA TYR A 26 -3.20 -1.97 -4.02
C TYR A 26 -2.49 -1.77 -2.68
N GLY A 27 -2.57 -2.74 -1.78
CA GLY A 27 -1.91 -2.68 -0.47
C GLY A 27 -0.46 -3.13 -0.54
N MET A 28 -0.20 -4.35 -1.01
CA MET A 28 1.16 -4.91 -1.01
C MET A 28 1.99 -4.43 -2.20
N LEU A 29 1.49 -4.59 -3.43
CA LEU A 29 2.27 -4.29 -4.63
C LEU A 29 2.38 -2.80 -4.90
N TYR A 30 1.29 -2.02 -4.87
CA TYR A 30 1.39 -0.59 -5.10
C TYR A 30 1.94 0.16 -3.90
N PHE A 31 1.36 0.01 -2.71
CA PHE A 31 1.78 0.79 -1.54
C PHE A 31 3.03 0.22 -0.89
N GLY A 32 3.08 -1.09 -0.61
CA GLY A 32 4.22 -1.71 0.05
C GLY A 32 5.52 -1.63 -0.76
N LEU A 33 5.47 -1.93 -2.07
CA LEU A 33 6.67 -1.83 -2.92
C LEU A 33 7.14 -0.39 -3.05
N LEU A 34 6.22 0.55 -3.31
CA LEU A 34 6.57 1.96 -3.47
C LEU A 34 7.18 2.55 -2.20
N THR A 35 6.57 2.28 -1.04
CA THR A 35 7.08 2.77 0.24
C THR A 35 8.44 2.17 0.56
N SER A 36 8.67 0.90 0.24
CA SER A 36 9.99 0.28 0.43
C SER A 36 11.07 0.85 -0.47
N VAL A 37 10.78 1.07 -1.76
CA VAL A 37 11.72 1.74 -2.66
C VAL A 37 12.04 3.15 -2.15
N CYS A 38 11.02 3.91 -1.74
CA CYS A 38 11.22 5.23 -1.14
C CYS A 38 12.05 5.17 0.15
N SER A 39 11.77 4.23 1.05
CA SER A 39 12.50 4.05 2.30
C SER A 39 13.98 3.71 2.06
N ILE A 40 14.27 2.82 1.11
CA ILE A 40 15.64 2.50 0.71
C ILE A 40 16.36 3.76 0.20
N LEU A 41 15.71 4.55 -0.66
CA LEU A 41 16.29 5.79 -1.17
C LEU A 41 16.55 6.81 -0.05
N VAL A 42 15.62 6.94 0.89
CA VAL A 42 15.77 7.85 2.04
C VAL A 42 16.90 7.40 2.97
N ILE A 43 16.98 6.11 3.31
CA ILE A 43 18.07 5.57 4.13
C ILE A 43 19.42 5.80 3.47
N ASN A 44 19.51 5.55 2.16
CA ASN A 44 20.75 5.79 1.41
C ASN A 44 21.14 7.27 1.35
N LEU A 45 20.16 8.17 1.25
CA LEU A 45 20.41 9.61 1.25
C LEU A 45 20.91 10.12 2.61
N LEU A 46 20.44 9.52 3.71
CA LEU A 46 20.74 9.98 5.06
C LEU A 46 22.00 9.35 5.67
N ASP A 47 22.20 8.04 5.51
CA ASP A 47 23.26 7.31 6.22
C ASP A 47 24.51 7.03 5.38
N GLY A 48 24.42 7.01 4.05
CA GLY A 48 25.59 6.75 3.17
C GLY A 48 26.27 5.37 3.34
N VAL A 49 25.74 4.47 4.16
CA VAL A 49 26.30 3.14 4.44
C VAL A 49 25.56 2.07 3.64
N PHE A 50 26.19 1.54 2.59
CA PHE A 50 25.49 0.73 1.58
C PHE A 50 25.50 -0.79 1.84
N LEU A 51 26.35 -1.32 2.74
CA LEU A 51 26.71 -2.75 2.67
C LEU A 51 26.64 -3.55 3.98
N GLU A 52 26.94 -2.99 5.16
CA GLU A 52 26.97 -3.80 6.40
C GLU A 52 25.59 -4.21 6.91
N LYS A 53 24.52 -3.51 6.51
CA LYS A 53 23.13 -3.76 6.96
C LYS A 53 22.20 -4.30 5.87
N ALA A 54 22.71 -4.61 4.68
CA ALA A 54 21.87 -4.98 3.53
C ALA A 54 20.89 -6.14 3.82
N VAL A 55 21.30 -7.13 4.64
CA VAL A 55 20.42 -8.25 5.04
C VAL A 55 19.33 -7.81 6.03
N SER A 56 19.67 -6.98 7.03
CA SER A 56 18.66 -6.46 7.97
C SER A 56 17.69 -5.50 7.27
N ASP A 57 18.19 -4.72 6.31
CA ASP A 57 17.40 -3.76 5.55
C ASP A 57 16.46 -4.47 4.59
N LEU A 58 16.91 -5.56 3.95
CA LEU A 58 16.04 -6.40 3.11
C LEU A 58 14.93 -7.06 3.94
N LEU A 59 15.26 -7.61 5.12
CA LEU A 59 14.25 -8.18 6.02
C LEU A 59 13.26 -7.12 6.50
N PHE A 60 13.75 -5.93 6.86
CA PHE A 60 12.91 -4.81 7.24
C PHE A 60 11.97 -4.39 6.10
N VAL A 61 12.50 -4.26 4.89
CA VAL A 61 11.74 -3.93 3.68
C VAL A 61 10.65 -4.98 3.39
N ILE A 62 10.98 -6.27 3.47
CA ILE A 62 10.00 -7.34 3.23
C ILE A 62 8.90 -7.30 4.30
N LEU A 63 9.26 -7.20 5.58
CA LEU A 63 8.29 -7.16 6.67
C LEU A 63 7.41 -5.90 6.58
N PHE A 64 8.01 -4.74 6.30
CA PHE A 64 7.29 -3.48 6.19
C PHE A 64 6.36 -3.45 4.98
N THR A 65 6.82 -3.93 3.81
CA THR A 65 6.01 -4.10 2.59
C THR A 65 4.81 -5.01 2.84
N THR A 66 5.05 -6.15 3.48
CA THR A 66 4.05 -7.20 3.61
C THR A 66 3.04 -6.83 4.69
N ILE A 67 3.51 -6.54 5.91
CA ILE A 67 2.65 -6.23 7.05
C ILE A 67 2.00 -4.86 6.86
N GLY A 68 2.79 -3.84 6.52
CA GLY A 68 2.31 -2.49 6.27
C GLY A 68 1.35 -2.46 5.09
N GLY A 69 1.70 -3.12 3.98
CA GLY A 69 0.84 -3.21 2.81
C GLY A 69 -0.49 -3.92 3.07
N VAL A 70 -0.49 -5.00 3.86
CA VAL A 70 -1.74 -5.70 4.24
C VAL A 70 -2.61 -4.82 5.16
N ILE A 71 -2.04 -4.23 6.21
CA ILE A 71 -2.78 -3.36 7.13
C ILE A 71 -3.37 -2.17 6.36
N TRP A 72 -2.58 -1.54 5.50
CA TRP A 72 -3.02 -0.44 4.67
C TRP A 72 -4.12 -0.85 3.70
N GLY A 73 -3.95 -1.98 2.99
CA GLY A 73 -4.94 -2.52 2.06
C GLY A 73 -6.28 -2.82 2.74
N ILE A 74 -6.24 -3.38 3.96
CA ILE A 74 -7.46 -3.62 4.76
C ILE A 74 -8.13 -2.30 5.16
N GLY A 75 -7.35 -1.33 5.63
CA GLY A 75 -7.85 0.00 6.00
C GLY A 75 -8.51 0.70 4.82
N MET A 76 -7.83 0.74 3.67
CA MET A 76 -8.36 1.30 2.43
C MET A 76 -9.62 0.58 1.95
N TRP A 77 -9.65 -0.75 1.99
CA TRP A 77 -10.85 -1.50 1.63
C TRP A 77 -12.04 -1.10 2.50
N ARG A 78 -11.86 -1.05 3.83
CA ARG A 78 -12.91 -0.64 4.77
C ARG A 78 -13.36 0.80 4.52
N TRP A 79 -12.42 1.68 4.22
CA TRP A 79 -12.70 3.08 3.93
C TRP A 79 -13.53 3.22 2.65
N MET A 80 -13.13 2.55 1.56
CA MET A 80 -13.88 2.59 0.30
C MET A 80 -15.27 1.95 0.43
N GLU A 81 -15.40 0.82 1.14
CA GLU A 81 -16.71 0.22 1.45
C GLU A 81 -17.61 1.17 2.23
N TYR A 82 -17.07 1.87 3.23
CA TYR A 82 -17.82 2.86 4.00
C TYR A 82 -18.36 3.98 3.11
N TYR A 83 -17.55 4.49 2.17
CA TYR A 83 -17.99 5.57 1.27
C TYR A 83 -19.00 5.09 0.24
N TYR A 84 -18.82 3.89 -0.30
CA TYR A 84 -19.74 3.28 -1.24
C TYR A 84 -21.13 3.06 -0.60
N HIS A 85 -21.17 2.50 0.62
CA HIS A 85 -22.42 2.26 1.35
C HIS A 85 -23.09 3.51 1.93
N ARG A 86 -22.40 4.65 1.96
CA ARG A 86 -22.96 5.92 2.47
C ARG A 86 -23.52 6.82 1.35
N LYS A 87 -23.22 6.49 0.09
CA LYS A 87 -23.70 7.21 -1.10
C LYS A 87 -24.86 6.50 -1.82
N GLY A 88 -24.93 5.17 -1.75
CA GLY A 88 -26.08 4.39 -2.18
C GLY A 88 -27.11 4.26 -1.06
#